data_AF-A0A958DDI4-F1
#
_entry.id   AF-A0A958DDI4-F1
#
_cell.length_a   1.000
_cell.length_b   1.000
_cell.length_c   1.000
_cell.angle_alpha   90.00
_cell.angle_beta   90.00
_cell.angle_gamma   90.00
#
_symmetry.space_group_name_H-M   'P 1'
#
loop_
_entity.id
_entity.type
_entity.pdbx_description
1 polymer ?
#
loop_
_entity_poly.entity_id
_entity_poly.type
_entity_poly.pdbx_seq_one_letter_code
_entity_poly.pdbx_strand_id
1 'polypeptide(L)'
;MSYESEHILIKRRRRERRWRNRPRPLLRLAQLLAVVVIAIALFAALSVGSAVGAAAGVYSFFARDLPDASAIETEQVEFETVRIYDRTGQHLLYESFDPRRFRGDRTYLPLDQMNPWV
;
A
#
# COMPACT_ATOMS: atom_id res chain seq x y z
N MET A 1 -73.22 -36.48 26.99
CA MET A 1 -72.31 -35.60 27.75
C MET A 1 -70.96 -35.31 27.04
N SER A 2 -70.81 -35.57 25.72
CA SER A 2 -69.50 -35.51 25.03
C SER A 2 -69.24 -34.27 24.16
N TYR A 3 -70.26 -33.41 23.92
CA TYR A 3 -70.14 -32.27 22.99
C TYR A 3 -69.55 -30.99 23.64
N GLU A 4 -69.81 -30.76 24.93
CA GLU A 4 -69.30 -29.60 25.67
C GLU A 4 -67.76 -29.67 25.87
N SER A 5 -67.22 -30.87 26.07
CA SER A 5 -65.79 -31.11 26.29
C SER A 5 -64.93 -30.82 25.06
N GLU A 6 -65.42 -31.12 23.86
CA GLU A 6 -64.67 -30.87 22.62
C GLU A 6 -64.53 -29.37 22.33
N HIS A 7 -65.58 -28.58 22.57
CA HIS A 7 -65.56 -27.14 22.38
C HIS A 7 -64.55 -26.45 23.30
N ILE A 8 -64.39 -26.94 24.53
CA ILE A 8 -63.42 -26.44 25.51
C ILE A 8 -61.98 -26.75 25.07
N LEU A 9 -61.73 -27.98 24.60
CA LEU A 9 -60.42 -28.40 24.10
C LEU A 9 -60.00 -27.61 22.84
N ILE A 10 -60.94 -27.35 21.93
CA ILE A 10 -60.70 -26.56 20.71
C ILE A 10 -60.42 -25.09 21.04
N LYS A 11 -61.16 -24.49 21.98
CA LYS A 11 -60.92 -23.10 22.44
C LYS A 11 -59.55 -22.96 23.13
N ARG A 12 -59.12 -23.94 23.93
CA ARG A 12 -57.82 -23.93 24.61
C ARG A 12 -56.65 -24.02 23.61
N ARG A 13 -56.73 -24.93 22.63
CA ARG A 13 -55.75 -25.02 21.53
C ARG A 13 -55.64 -23.74 20.69
N ARG A 14 -56.76 -23.03 20.45
CA ARG A 14 -56.73 -21.73 19.72
C ARG A 14 -56.02 -20.63 20.51
N ARG A 15 -56.18 -20.58 21.84
CA ARG A 15 -55.44 -19.64 22.69
C ARG A 15 -53.95 -19.96 22.65
N GLU A 16 -53.55 -21.21 22.88
CA GLU A 16 -52.14 -21.62 22.88
C GLU A 16 -51.41 -21.29 21.57
N ARG A 17 -52.08 -21.42 20.41
CA ARG A 17 -51.51 -21.01 19.10
C ARG A 17 -51.27 -19.51 19.00
N ARG A 18 -52.15 -18.66 19.58
CA ARG A 18 -51.96 -17.20 19.60
C ARG A 18 -50.82 -16.76 20.52
N TRP A 19 -50.59 -17.48 21.63
CA TRP A 19 -49.46 -17.22 22.54
C TRP A 19 -48.13 -17.68 21.93
N ARG A 20 -48.13 -18.83 21.23
CA ARG A 20 -46.93 -19.39 20.58
C ARG A 20 -46.50 -18.59 19.35
N ASN A 21 -47.45 -18.02 18.59
CA ASN A 21 -47.19 -17.21 17.41
C ASN A 21 -47.38 -15.70 17.65
N ARG A 22 -46.97 -15.18 18.82
CA ARG A 22 -46.92 -13.72 19.00
C ARG A 22 -45.87 -13.14 18.05
N PRO A 23 -46.24 -12.25 17.12
CA PRO A 23 -45.26 -11.59 16.27
C PRO A 23 -44.28 -10.84 17.18
N ARG A 24 -42.98 -11.04 16.93
CA ARG A 24 -41.88 -10.35 17.62
C ARG A 24 -41.27 -9.32 16.67
N PRO A 25 -41.99 -8.24 16.33
CA PRO A 25 -41.56 -7.28 15.30
C PRO A 25 -40.24 -6.60 15.69
N LEU A 26 -40.04 -6.32 16.98
CA LEU A 26 -38.79 -5.71 17.49
C LEU A 26 -37.58 -6.61 17.28
N LEU A 27 -37.70 -7.93 17.48
CA LEU A 27 -36.59 -8.85 17.23
C LEU A 27 -36.26 -8.96 15.74
N ARG A 28 -37.28 -8.96 14.86
CA ARG A 28 -37.06 -8.94 13.41
C ARG A 28 -36.40 -7.62 12.96
N LEU A 29 -36.83 -6.49 13.52
CA LEU A 29 -36.21 -5.19 13.24
C LEU A 29 -34.76 -5.16 13.70
N ALA A 30 -34.47 -5.66 14.91
CA ALA A 30 -33.11 -5.75 15.43
C ALA A 30 -32.22 -6.65 14.56
N GLN A 31 -32.75 -7.78 14.07
CA GLN A 31 -32.05 -8.65 13.12
C GLN A 31 -31.76 -7.95 11.79
N LEU A 32 -32.73 -7.22 11.23
CA LEU A 32 -32.53 -6.46 10.01
C LEU A 32 -31.46 -5.37 10.20
N LEU A 33 -31.51 -4.64 11.31
CA LEU A 33 -30.48 -3.65 11.65
C LEU A 33 -29.10 -4.29 11.80
N ALA A 34 -29.00 -5.43 12.47
CA ALA A 34 -27.73 -6.16 12.61
C ALA A 34 -27.17 -6.58 11.24
N VAL A 35 -28.02 -7.11 10.34
CA VAL A 35 -27.61 -7.48 8.98
C VAL A 35 -27.12 -6.25 8.20
N VAL A 36 -27.82 -5.12 8.30
CA VAL A 36 -27.40 -3.87 7.65
C VAL A 36 -26.05 -3.39 8.18
N VAL A 37 -25.85 -3.40 9.51
CA VAL A 37 -24.58 -3.01 10.13
C VAL A 37 -23.44 -3.92 9.67
N ILE A 38 -23.66 -5.24 9.63
CA ILE A 38 -22.67 -6.21 9.14
C ILE A 38 -22.36 -5.95 7.67
N ALA A 39 -23.36 -5.72 6.84
CA ALA A 39 -23.16 -5.43 5.41
C ALA A 39 -22.35 -4.15 5.19
N ILE A 40 -22.63 -3.09 5.95
CA ILE A 40 -21.86 -1.84 5.91
C ILE A 40 -20.41 -2.06 6.35
N ALA A 41 -20.20 -2.80 7.44
CA ALA A 41 -18.86 -3.10 7.93
C ALA A 41 -18.05 -3.91 6.93
N LEU A 42 -18.65 -4.94 6.31
CA LEU A 42 -18.01 -5.73 5.26
C LEU A 42 -17.69 -4.89 4.04
N PHE A 43 -18.62 -4.04 3.60
CA PHE A 43 -18.39 -3.13 2.47
C PHE A 43 -17.22 -2.19 2.75
N ALA A 44 -17.19 -1.54 3.92
CA ALA A 44 -16.11 -0.64 4.30
C ALA A 44 -14.75 -1.36 4.35
N ALA A 45 -14.70 -2.56 4.95
CA ALA A 45 -13.49 -3.37 5.00
C ALA A 45 -13.01 -3.74 3.60
N LEU A 46 -13.92 -4.12 2.70
CA LEU A 46 -13.59 -4.49 1.33
C LEU A 46 -13.09 -3.28 0.53
N SER A 47 -13.70 -2.10 0.70
CA SER A 47 -13.26 -0.86 0.06
C SER A 47 -11.84 -0.47 0.48
N VAL A 48 -11.56 -0.48 1.78
CA VAL A 48 -10.22 -0.17 2.31
C VAL A 48 -9.21 -1.23 1.85
N GLY A 49 -9.55 -2.51 1.97
CA GLY A 49 -8.69 -3.60 1.54
C GLY A 49 -8.35 -3.53 0.04
N SER A 50 -9.33 -3.16 -0.79
CA SER A 50 -9.13 -2.99 -2.24
C SER A 50 -8.21 -1.82 -2.54
N ALA A 51 -8.38 -0.69 -1.86
CA ALA A 51 -7.52 0.48 -2.04
C ALA A 51 -6.06 0.19 -1.64
N VAL A 52 -5.85 -0.46 -0.49
CA VAL A 52 -4.52 -0.85 -0.01
C VAL A 52 -3.89 -1.89 -0.96
N GLY A 53 -4.65 -2.89 -1.37
CA GLY A 53 -4.20 -3.92 -2.31
C GLY A 53 -3.80 -3.34 -3.67
N ALA A 54 -4.59 -2.38 -4.19
CA ALA A 54 -4.25 -1.68 -5.43
C ALA A 54 -2.98 -0.86 -5.30
N ALA A 55 -2.83 -0.07 -4.23
CA ALA A 55 -1.64 0.73 -3.99
C ALA A 55 -0.37 -0.15 -3.85
N ALA A 56 -0.46 -1.23 -3.07
CA ALA A 56 0.63 -2.18 -2.90
C ALA A 56 0.99 -2.90 -4.21
N GLY A 57 -0.01 -3.26 -5.01
CA GLY A 57 0.17 -3.87 -6.33
C GLY A 57 0.87 -2.93 -7.31
N VAL A 58 0.43 -1.66 -7.40
CA VAL A 58 1.07 -0.64 -8.23
C VAL A 58 2.51 -0.41 -7.80
N TYR A 59 2.76 -0.22 -6.50
CA TYR A 59 4.10 -0.05 -5.97
C TYR A 59 5.00 -1.24 -6.34
N SER A 60 4.53 -2.47 -6.09
CA SER A 60 5.30 -3.68 -6.38
C SER A 60 5.57 -3.84 -7.87
N PHE A 61 4.62 -3.47 -8.74
CA PHE A 61 4.78 -3.51 -10.19
C PHE A 61 5.88 -2.58 -10.68
N PHE A 62 6.01 -1.38 -10.11
CA PHE A 62 7.10 -0.47 -10.47
C PHE A 62 8.41 -0.84 -9.78
N ALA A 63 8.35 -1.31 -8.53
CA ALA A 63 9.52 -1.66 -7.73
C ALA A 63 10.26 -2.91 -8.23
N ARG A 64 9.58 -3.84 -8.91
CA ARG A 64 10.17 -5.13 -9.34
C ARG A 64 11.34 -5.01 -10.32
N ASP A 65 11.41 -3.90 -11.05
CA ASP A 65 12.44 -3.63 -12.06
C ASP A 65 13.57 -2.75 -11.51
N LEU A 66 13.48 -2.32 -10.24
CA LEU A 66 14.55 -1.55 -9.62
C LEU A 66 15.73 -2.47 -9.28
N PRO A 67 16.98 -2.03 -9.53
CA PRO A 67 18.15 -2.74 -9.05
C PRO A 67 18.16 -2.79 -7.52
N ASP A 68 18.91 -3.75 -6.97
CA ASP A 68 19.08 -3.83 -5.52
C ASP A 68 19.59 -2.49 -4.96
N ALA A 69 19.10 -2.09 -3.79
CA ALA A 69 19.45 -0.81 -3.19
C ALA A 69 20.97 -0.68 -2.95
N SER A 70 21.66 -1.80 -2.77
CA SER A 70 23.13 -1.85 -2.68
C SER A 70 23.83 -1.40 -3.97
N ALA A 71 23.19 -1.51 -5.14
CA ALA A 71 23.75 -1.06 -6.41
C ALA A 71 23.84 0.48 -6.51
N ILE A 72 23.06 1.22 -5.70
CA ILE A 72 23.13 2.69 -5.66
C ILE A 72 24.51 3.17 -5.19
N GLU A 73 25.19 2.43 -4.29
CA GLU A 73 26.56 2.77 -3.90
C GLU A 73 27.57 2.54 -5.03
N THR A 74 27.29 1.58 -5.91
CA THR A 74 28.18 1.17 -7.00
C THR A 74 28.05 2.07 -8.23
N GLU A 75 26.87 2.60 -8.53
CA GLU A 75 26.65 3.53 -9.65
C GLU A 75 27.15 4.97 -9.34
N GLN A 76 27.43 5.29 -8.06
CA GLN A 76 28.10 6.55 -7.68
C GLN A 76 29.62 6.55 -7.96
N VAL A 77 30.16 5.51 -8.60
CA VAL A 77 31.61 5.29 -8.66
C VAL A 77 32.31 6.14 -9.73
N GLU A 78 31.60 6.69 -10.71
CA GLU A 78 32.21 7.51 -11.76
C GLU A 78 31.92 9.01 -11.57
N PHE A 79 32.48 9.57 -10.50
CA PHE A 79 32.58 11.03 -10.38
C PHE A 79 33.71 11.53 -11.28
N GLU A 80 33.38 12.28 -12.32
CA GLU A 80 34.34 13.02 -13.14
C GLU A 80 34.54 14.44 -12.63
N THR A 81 35.78 14.92 -12.67
CA THR A 81 36.14 16.28 -12.25
C THR A 81 35.58 17.32 -13.24
N VAL A 82 34.70 18.19 -12.77
CA VAL A 82 34.11 19.25 -13.61
C VAL A 82 34.97 20.50 -13.53
N ARG A 83 35.41 21.02 -14.69
CA ARG A 83 36.22 22.24 -14.80
C ARG A 83 35.43 23.36 -15.48
N ILE A 84 35.35 24.50 -14.81
CA ILE A 84 34.67 25.70 -15.29
C ILE A 84 35.74 26.72 -15.69
N TYR A 85 35.75 27.08 -16.96
CA TYR A 85 36.67 28.07 -17.53
C TYR A 85 35.98 29.41 -17.74
N ASP A 86 36.77 30.46 -17.90
CA ASP A 86 36.28 31.76 -18.33
C ASP A 86 35.76 31.74 -19.78
N ARG A 87 35.24 32.88 -20.26
CA ARG A 87 34.70 32.99 -21.63
C ARG A 87 35.70 32.68 -22.74
N THR A 88 37.00 32.76 -22.45
CA THR A 88 38.07 32.49 -23.43
C THR A 88 38.45 31.02 -23.45
N GLY A 89 38.08 30.26 -22.41
CA GLY A 89 38.49 28.88 -22.20
C GLY A 89 39.93 28.73 -21.72
N GLN A 90 40.67 29.83 -21.51
CA GLN A 90 42.09 29.79 -21.18
C GLN A 90 42.35 29.76 -19.67
N HIS A 91 41.46 30.35 -18.87
CA HIS A 91 41.64 30.47 -17.43
C HIS A 91 40.63 29.61 -16.69
N LEU A 92 41.11 28.67 -15.88
CA LEU A 92 40.30 27.87 -14.97
C LEU A 92 39.77 28.77 -13.85
N LEU A 93 38.45 28.84 -13.69
CA LEU A 93 37.78 29.62 -12.65
C LEU A 93 37.40 28.76 -11.45
N TYR A 94 36.99 27.51 -11.69
CA TYR A 94 36.55 26.60 -10.64
C TYR A 94 36.68 25.14 -11.06
N GLU A 95 36.98 24.27 -10.10
CA GLU A 95 37.04 22.82 -10.26
C GLU A 95 36.18 22.16 -9.18
N SER A 96 35.22 21.33 -9.60
CA SER A 96 34.39 20.52 -8.71
C SER A 96 34.93 19.10 -8.68
N PHE A 97 35.36 18.64 -7.51
CA PHE A 97 35.87 17.29 -7.26
C PHE A 97 35.10 16.62 -6.11
N ASP A 98 35.06 15.29 -6.10
CA ASP A 98 34.51 14.52 -4.98
C ASP A 98 35.43 14.71 -3.74
N PRO A 99 34.89 15.18 -2.60
CA PRO A 99 35.69 15.43 -1.40
C PRO A 99 36.15 14.15 -0.68
N ARG A 100 35.68 12.97 -1.10
CA ARG A 100 36.08 11.68 -0.50
C ARG A 100 37.53 11.36 -0.84
N ARG A 101 38.27 10.82 0.14
CA ARG A 101 39.69 10.48 0.00
C ARG A 101 39.90 9.53 -1.19
N PHE A 102 40.82 9.90 -2.10
CA PHE A 102 41.19 9.13 -3.30
C PHE A 102 40.07 8.90 -4.35
N ARG A 103 38.95 9.64 -4.29
CA ARG A 103 37.91 9.66 -5.34
C ARG A 103 37.68 11.12 -5.72
N GLY A 104 37.98 11.54 -6.95
CA GLY A 104 37.59 12.86 -7.46
C GLY A 104 38.72 13.77 -7.97
N ASP A 105 39.98 13.51 -7.59
CA ASP A 105 41.14 14.26 -8.10
C ASP A 105 41.79 13.47 -9.24
N ARG A 106 41.14 13.48 -10.42
CA ARG A 106 41.61 12.78 -11.62
C ARG A 106 42.03 13.80 -12.68
N THR A 107 43.30 13.76 -13.05
CA THR A 107 43.81 14.45 -14.24
C THR A 107 44.04 13.40 -15.32
N TYR A 108 43.26 13.46 -16.41
CA TYR A 108 43.50 12.60 -17.57
C TYR A 108 44.79 13.04 -18.27
N LEU A 109 45.81 12.20 -18.20
CA LEU A 109 47.07 12.39 -18.90
C LEU A 109 47.22 11.28 -19.95
N PRO A 110 47.15 11.61 -21.25
CA PRO A 110 47.44 10.65 -22.31
C PRO A 110 48.81 10.00 -22.16
N LEU A 111 48.95 8.72 -22.55
CA LEU A 111 50.19 7.94 -22.34
C LEU A 111 51.41 8.56 -23.02
N ASP A 112 51.22 9.22 -24.17
CA ASP A 112 52.25 9.94 -24.91
C ASP A 112 52.73 11.23 -24.22
N GLN A 113 51.97 11.73 -23.25
CA GLN A 113 52.33 12.88 -22.41
C GLN A 113 52.92 12.46 -21.05
N MET A 114 52.91 11.17 -20.73
CA MET A 114 53.55 10.65 -19.52
C MET A 114 55.07 10.62 -19.69
N ASN A 115 55.78 10.95 -18.61
CA ASN A 115 57.22 10.80 -18.58
C ASN A 115 57.57 9.31 -18.68
N PRO A 116 58.46 8.86 -19.59
CA PRO A 116 58.81 7.44 -19.76
C PRO A 116 59.48 6.78 -18.54
N TRP A 117 59.83 7.55 -17.50
CA TRP A 117 60.47 7.07 -16.28
C TRP A 117 59.53 6.95 -15.07
N VAL A 118 58.21 7.08 -15.27
CA VAL A 118 57.15 6.86 -14.28
C VAL A 118 56.36 5.62 -14.65
#